data_AF-A0A4Y4CSL4-F1
#
_entry.id   AF-A0A4Y4CSL4-F1
#
_cell.length_a   1.000
_cell.length_b   1.000
_cell.length_c   1.000
_cell.angle_alpha   90.00
_cell.angle_beta   90.00
_cell.angle_gamma   90.00
#
_symmetry.space_group_name_H-M   'P 1'
#
loop_
_entity.id
_entity.type
_entity.pdbx_description
1 polymer ?
#
loop_
_entity_poly.entity_id
_entity_poly.type
_entity_poly.pdbx_seq_one_letter_code
_entity_poly.pdbx_strand_id
1 'polypeptide(L)'
;MKTPKLLPWQARKAGVSLERAEALWNKAIREATADTGWVGTSEFWDAAETRFRELLDAERNTLCAPQIESLVRCQSRLGLLPLLAAEQMVTAMSANWQRFCNQMNKAA
;
A
#
# COMPACT_ATOMS: atom_id res chain seq x y z
N MET A 1 -17.87 -27.64 -1.97
CA MET A 1 -16.86 -27.98 -0.94
C MET A 1 -17.21 -27.23 0.33
N LYS A 2 -16.89 -27.76 1.51
CA LYS A 2 -17.23 -27.11 2.79
C LYS A 2 -16.38 -25.86 2.95
N THR A 3 -17.02 -24.70 3.03
CA THR A 3 -16.36 -23.42 3.27
C THR A 3 -15.74 -23.43 4.68
N PRO A 4 -14.47 -23.02 4.86
CA PRO A 4 -13.85 -23.02 6.17
C PRO A 4 -14.57 -22.05 7.11
N LYS A 5 -14.75 -22.44 8.36
CA LYS A 5 -15.43 -21.60 9.38
C LYS A 5 -14.75 -20.24 9.61
N LEU A 6 -13.47 -20.13 9.26
CA LEU A 6 -12.66 -18.92 9.39
C LEU A 6 -12.85 -17.93 8.23
N LEU A 7 -13.52 -18.34 7.15
CA LEU A 7 -13.68 -17.50 5.95
C LEU A 7 -14.41 -16.18 6.21
N PRO A 8 -15.50 -16.11 7.01
CA PRO A 8 -16.15 -14.83 7.31
C PRO A 8 -15.23 -13.84 8.02
N TRP A 9 -14.33 -14.34 8.88
CA TRP A 9 -13.34 -13.52 9.57
C TRP A 9 -12.28 -13.01 8.59
N GLN A 10 -11.78 -13.87 7.69
CA GLN A 10 -10.81 -13.48 6.66
C GLN A 10 -11.40 -12.47 5.66
N ALA A 11 -12.66 -12.65 5.25
CA ALA A 11 -13.37 -11.71 4.39
C ALA A 11 -13.49 -10.31 5.02
N ARG A 12 -13.89 -10.25 6.31
CA ARG A 12 -13.94 -8.98 7.07
C ARG A 12 -12.57 -8.33 7.20
N LYS A 13 -11.51 -9.12 7.45
CA LYS A 13 -10.14 -8.62 7.55
C LYS A 13 -9.65 -8.02 6.22
N ALA A 14 -10.06 -8.60 5.09
CA ALA A 14 -9.70 -8.12 3.75
C ALA A 14 -10.61 -6.99 3.23
N GLY A 15 -11.73 -6.70 3.88
CA GLY A 15 -12.71 -5.72 3.41
C GLY A 15 -13.53 -6.19 2.20
N VAL A 16 -13.61 -7.50 1.97
CA VAL A 16 -14.27 -8.11 0.80
C VAL A 16 -15.63 -8.68 1.22
N SER A 17 -16.63 -8.63 0.32
CA SER A 17 -17.94 -9.24 0.59
C SER A 17 -17.82 -10.76 0.76
N LEU A 18 -18.71 -11.35 1.57
CA LEU A 18 -18.67 -12.79 1.85
C LEU A 18 -18.79 -13.62 0.57
N GLU A 19 -19.71 -13.26 -0.32
CA GLU A 19 -19.92 -13.94 -1.60
C GLU A 19 -18.67 -13.93 -2.48
N ARG A 20 -17.94 -12.80 -2.50
CA ARG A 20 -16.71 -12.68 -3.27
C ARG A 20 -15.59 -13.51 -2.65
N ALA A 21 -15.47 -13.52 -1.32
CA ALA A 21 -14.52 -14.38 -0.62
C ALA A 21 -14.79 -15.87 -0.87
N GLU A 22 -16.05 -16.30 -0.92
CA GLU A 22 -16.42 -17.67 -1.27
C GLU A 22 -16.05 -18.02 -2.72
N ALA A 23 -16.25 -17.11 -3.67
CA ALA A 23 -15.84 -17.31 -5.06
C ALA A 23 -14.30 -17.46 -5.19
N LEU A 24 -13.53 -16.62 -4.48
CA LEU A 24 -12.07 -16.70 -4.45
C LEU A 24 -11.59 -17.99 -3.78
N TRP A 25 -12.26 -18.43 -2.73
CA TRP A 25 -11.96 -19.71 -2.07
C TRP A 25 -12.16 -20.91 -3.01
N ASN A 26 -13.27 -20.92 -3.75
CA ASN A 26 -13.52 -21.95 -4.76
C ASN A 26 -12.46 -21.92 -5.88
N LYS A 27 -11.98 -20.75 -6.26
CA LYS A 27 -10.88 -20.60 -7.22
C LYS A 27 -9.57 -21.16 -6.66
N ALA A 28 -9.21 -20.79 -5.44
CA ALA A 28 -8.01 -21.29 -4.76
C ALA A 28 -8.01 -22.82 -4.61
N ILE A 29 -9.16 -23.42 -4.28
CA ILE A 29 -9.31 -24.88 -4.24
C ILE A 29 -9.05 -25.52 -5.61
N ARG A 30 -9.57 -24.93 -6.69
CA ARG A 30 -9.38 -25.47 -8.05
C ARG A 30 -7.91 -25.41 -8.47
N GLU A 31 -7.23 -24.32 -8.16
CA GLU A 31 -5.80 -24.15 -8.43
C GLU A 31 -4.96 -25.12 -7.60
N ALA A 32 -5.23 -25.23 -6.30
CA ALA A 32 -4.55 -26.20 -5.44
C ALA A 32 -4.80 -27.66 -5.89
N THR A 33 -6.00 -27.97 -6.39
CA THR A 33 -6.32 -29.31 -6.91
C THR A 33 -5.54 -29.61 -8.18
N ALA A 34 -5.30 -28.60 -9.03
CA ALA A 34 -4.47 -28.75 -10.23
C ALA A 34 -2.99 -28.97 -9.85
N ASP A 35 -2.52 -28.31 -8.80
CA ASP A 35 -1.12 -28.38 -8.37
C ASP A 35 -0.78 -29.69 -7.64
N THR A 36 -1.62 -30.16 -6.70
CA THR A 36 -1.32 -31.36 -5.88
C THR A 36 -2.02 -32.63 -6.36
N GLY A 37 -3.01 -32.54 -7.24
CA GLY A 37 -3.74 -33.67 -7.83
C GLY A 37 -4.68 -34.44 -6.88
N TRP A 38 -4.46 -34.39 -5.56
CA TRP A 38 -5.27 -35.09 -4.56
C TRP A 38 -5.74 -34.18 -3.42
N VAL A 39 -7.02 -34.28 -3.08
CA VAL A 39 -7.68 -33.51 -2.03
C VAL A 39 -7.63 -34.31 -0.73
N GLY A 40 -6.80 -33.89 0.23
CA GLY A 40 -6.75 -34.53 1.55
C GLY A 40 -5.40 -34.48 2.27
N THR A 41 -4.31 -34.24 1.54
CA THR A 41 -2.97 -34.05 2.14
C THR A 41 -2.89 -32.70 2.85
N SER A 42 -2.09 -32.60 3.91
CA SER A 42 -1.81 -31.32 4.57
C SER A 42 -1.30 -30.26 3.59
N GLU A 43 -0.46 -30.67 2.64
CA GLU A 43 0.11 -29.81 1.60
C GLU A 43 -0.95 -29.20 0.69
N PHE A 44 -2.04 -29.92 0.40
CA PHE A 44 -3.15 -29.38 -0.38
C PHE A 44 -3.84 -28.24 0.35
N TRP A 45 -4.08 -28.40 1.66
CA TRP A 45 -4.74 -27.37 2.47
C TRP A 45 -3.86 -26.13 2.63
N ASP A 46 -2.55 -26.32 2.79
CA ASP A 46 -1.59 -25.22 2.87
C ASP A 46 -1.46 -24.47 1.53
N ALA A 47 -1.43 -25.20 0.41
CA ALA A 47 -1.42 -24.62 -0.93
C ALA A 47 -2.71 -23.83 -1.22
N ALA A 48 -3.88 -24.38 -0.85
CA ALA A 48 -5.16 -23.72 -1.01
C ALA A 48 -5.26 -22.44 -0.14
N GLU A 49 -4.76 -22.48 1.09
CA GLU A 49 -4.74 -21.30 1.97
C GLU A 49 -3.80 -20.22 1.43
N THR A 50 -2.62 -20.60 0.95
CA THR A 50 -1.64 -19.69 0.37
C THR A 50 -2.20 -18.99 -0.87
N ARG A 51 -2.78 -19.76 -1.80
CA ARG A 51 -3.46 -19.22 -2.99
C ARG A 51 -4.63 -18.31 -2.64
N PHE A 52 -5.40 -18.67 -1.62
CA PHE A 52 -6.50 -17.83 -1.16
C PHE A 52 -6.01 -16.48 -0.61
N ARG A 53 -4.92 -16.47 0.17
CA ARG A 53 -4.31 -15.22 0.67
C ARG A 53 -3.79 -14.34 -0.47
N GLU A 54 -3.13 -14.93 -1.46
CA GLU A 54 -2.66 -14.21 -2.66
C GLU A 54 -3.81 -13.58 -3.44
N LEU A 55 -4.91 -14.32 -3.64
CA LEU A 55 -6.09 -13.80 -4.32
C LEU A 55 -6.78 -12.67 -3.54
N LEU A 56 -6.80 -12.75 -2.20
CA LEU A 56 -7.30 -11.67 -1.35
C LEU A 56 -6.42 -10.42 -1.42
N ASP A 57 -5.10 -10.57 -1.38
CA ASP A 57 -4.18 -9.43 -1.52
C ASP A 57 -4.26 -8.82 -2.92
N ALA A 58 -4.42 -9.64 -3.96
CA ALA A 58 -4.65 -9.16 -5.32
C ALA A 58 -5.93 -8.33 -5.42
N GLU A 59 -7.05 -8.81 -4.85
CA GLU A 59 -8.31 -8.07 -4.80
C GLU A 59 -8.23 -6.82 -3.92
N ARG A 60 -7.45 -6.82 -2.84
CA ARG A 60 -7.19 -5.60 -2.06
C ARG A 60 -6.45 -4.55 -2.89
N ASN A 61 -5.59 -4.97 -3.80
CA ASN A 61 -4.83 -4.10 -4.69
C ASN A 61 -5.60 -3.70 -5.95
N THR A 62 -6.81 -4.24 -6.20
CA THR A 62 -7.65 -3.76 -7.31
C THR A 62 -8.30 -2.42 -6.98
N LEU A 63 -8.70 -1.70 -8.03
CA LEU A 63 -9.04 -0.27 -8.11
C LEU A 63 -10.05 0.27 -7.06
N CYS A 64 -10.71 -0.57 -6.26
CA CYS A 64 -11.67 -0.14 -5.23
C CYS A 64 -11.02 0.24 -3.89
N ALA A 65 -9.74 -0.09 -3.68
CA ALA A 65 -8.93 0.40 -2.56
C ALA A 65 -7.49 0.61 -3.03
N PRO A 66 -7.23 1.58 -3.93
CA PRO A 66 -5.85 1.93 -4.25
C PRO A 66 -5.11 2.18 -2.95
N GLN A 67 -3.80 1.93 -2.91
CA GLN A 67 -2.96 2.15 -1.73
C GLN A 67 -2.94 3.65 -1.37
N ILE A 68 -4.03 4.12 -0.76
CA ILE A 68 -4.23 5.47 -0.24
C ILE A 68 -3.14 5.73 0.81
N GLU A 69 -2.59 4.69 1.44
CA GLU A 69 -1.42 4.79 2.31
C GLU A 69 -0.23 5.49 1.65
N SER A 70 0.04 5.24 0.36
CA SER A 70 1.17 5.89 -0.32
C SER A 70 0.90 7.37 -0.55
N LEU A 71 -0.30 7.72 -1.00
CA LEU A 71 -0.70 9.11 -1.24
C LEU A 71 -0.89 9.89 0.06
N VAL A 72 -1.44 9.28 1.10
CA VAL A 72 -1.59 9.87 2.44
C VAL A 72 -0.24 10.05 3.12
N ARG A 73 0.68 9.09 2.96
CA ARG A 73 2.07 9.25 3.44
C ARG A 73 2.82 10.33 2.66
N CYS A 74 2.51 10.53 1.38
CA CYS A 74 3.00 11.66 0.61
C CYS A 74 2.36 12.99 1.05
N GLN A 75 1.09 13.00 1.43
CA GLN A 75 0.35 14.22 1.80
C GLN A 75 0.99 14.96 2.98
N SER A 76 1.48 14.24 4.00
CA SER A 76 2.14 14.87 5.15
C SER A 76 3.47 15.52 4.80
N ARG A 77 4.26 14.90 3.90
CA ARG A 77 5.55 15.45 3.44
C ARG A 77 5.36 16.60 2.47
N LEU A 78 4.41 16.48 1.53
CA LEU A 78 4.15 17.49 0.51
C LEU A 78 3.52 18.76 1.10
N GLY A 79 2.71 18.64 2.16
CA GLY A 79 2.07 19.78 2.81
C GLY A 79 3.04 20.81 3.40
N LEU A 80 4.26 20.39 3.77
CA LEU A 80 5.28 21.27 4.35
C LEU A 80 6.28 21.83 3.32
N LEU A 81 6.31 21.29 2.10
CA LEU A 81 7.29 21.72 1.08
C LEU A 81 7.22 23.21 0.73
N PRO A 82 6.04 23.86 0.60
CA PRO A 82 5.98 25.29 0.28
C PRO A 82 6.60 26.16 1.38
N LEU A 83 6.39 25.80 2.65
CA LEU A 83 6.94 26.55 3.79
C LEU A 83 8.45 26.40 3.87
N LEU A 84 8.97 25.18 3.71
CA LEU A 84 10.41 24.94 3.68
C LEU A 84 11.09 25.66 2.51
N ALA A 85 10.45 25.67 1.33
CA ALA A 85 10.98 26.40 0.17
C ALA A 85 11.04 27.92 0.41
N ALA A 86 10.02 28.50 1.06
CA ALA A 86 10.00 29.91 1.41
C ALA A 86 11.11 30.26 2.41
N GLU A 87 11.35 29.43 3.43
CA GLU A 87 12.42 29.64 4.41
C GLU A 87 13.82 29.63 3.76
N GLN A 88 14.06 28.69 2.86
CA GLN A 88 15.32 28.61 2.10
C GLN A 88 15.50 29.81 1.16
N MET A 89 14.42 30.30 0.55
CA MET A 89 14.48 31.48 -0.31
C MET A 89 14.81 32.75 0.48
N VAL A 90 14.16 32.95 1.64
CA VAL A 90 14.40 34.12 2.49
C VAL A 90 15.82 34.12 3.04
N THR A 91 16.34 32.97 3.48
CA THR A 91 17.72 32.84 3.96
C THR A 91 18.76 33.05 2.85
N ALA A 92 18.51 32.55 1.63
CA ALA A 92 19.38 32.82 0.49
C ALA A 92 19.38 34.31 0.11
N MET A 93 18.20 34.94 0.11
CA MET A 93 18.05 36.36 -0.21
C MET A 93 18.72 37.26 0.82
N SER A 94 18.57 36.97 2.12
CA SER A 94 19.21 37.74 3.18
C SER A 94 20.74 37.59 3.17
N ALA A 95 21.24 36.38 2.93
CA ALA A 95 22.68 36.13 2.79
C ALA A 95 23.27 36.87 1.57
N ASN A 96 22.56 36.90 0.45
CA ASN A 96 22.98 37.64 -0.73
C ASN A 96 22.97 39.15 -0.48
N TRP A 97 21.94 39.66 0.18
CA TRP A 97 21.82 41.07 0.56
C TRP A 97 22.97 41.51 1.48
N GLN A 98 23.27 40.72 2.51
CA GLN A 98 24.39 40.99 3.43
C GLN A 98 25.74 41.03 2.69
N ARG A 99 25.97 40.13 1.73
CA ARG A 99 27.18 40.14 0.91
C ARG A 99 27.28 41.42 0.08
N PHE A 100 26.17 41.85 -0.52
CA PHE A 100 26.11 43.08 -1.32
C PHE A 100 26.41 44.32 -0.46
N CYS A 101 25.75 44.49 0.69
CA CYS A 101 26.04 45.60 1.60
C CYS A 101 27.50 45.60 2.09
N ASN A 102 28.05 44.43 2.41
CA ASN A 102 29.45 44.31 2.82
C ASN A 102 30.44 44.65 1.70
N GLN A 103 30.09 44.42 0.43
CA GLN A 103 30.91 44.85 -0.72
C GLN A 103 30.86 46.37 -0.89
N MET A 104 29.69 46.99 -0.77
CA MET A 104 29.56 48.46 -0.82
C MET A 104 30.39 49.15 0.26
N ASN A 105 30.34 48.65 1.50
CA ASN A 105 31.10 49.20 2.61
C ASN A 105 32.63 49.05 2.47
N LYS A 106 33.11 48.15 1.59
CA LYS A 106 34.55 47.98 1.30
C LYS A 106 35.04 48.84 0.14
N ALA A 107 34.11 49.39 -0.66
CA ALA A 107 34.42 50.20 -1.84
C ALA A 107 34.31 51.72 -1.58
N ALA A 108 33.77 52.12 -0.43
CA ALA A 108 33.73 53.48 0.09
C ALA A 108 34.89 53.73 1.06
#